data_AF-A0A7Y6GLC3-F1
#
_entry.id   AF-A0A7Y6GLC3-F1
#
_cell.length_a   1.000
_cell.length_b   1.000
_cell.length_c   1.000
_cell.angle_alpha   90.00
_cell.angle_beta   90.00
_cell.angle_gamma   90.00
#
_symmetry.space_group_name_H-M   'P 1'
#
loop_
_entity.id
_entity.type
_entity.pdbx_description
1 polymer ?
#
loop_
_entity_poly.entity_id
_entity_poly.type
_entity_poly.pdbx_seq_one_letter_code
_entity_poly.pdbx_strand_id
1 'polypeptide(L)'
;DTEALDAGYWYRNLRRTVGFHAAVEALAEASYEAFVEVSPHPVLAMSIQDTAEDAVVTGSLRRDDGGLDRFLSSLGELWVHGVDVDWAQAFAGTGAHHVDLPTYAFQHRHYWLDAPAPSVAAVADSADAEFWAAVESEDFSSVLDTLQVSEDQPFGDVLPTLAAWRKTLRRQAAFDDWRYGVSWRPVTVRPDVVLSGAWLVAVPAGLLEDEWVSAVVAGIEARGAQVRLLPVGPGVDRAGLAGVLRG
;
A
#
# COMPACT_ATOMS: atom_id res chain seq x y z
N ASP A 1 -30.73 17.12 -26.17
CA ASP A 1 -32.00 17.04 -26.93
C ASP A 1 -33.14 17.20 -25.93
N THR A 2 -33.92 18.27 -26.02
CA THR A 2 -35.02 18.59 -25.09
C THR A 2 -36.38 18.45 -25.74
N GLU A 3 -36.45 17.90 -26.96
CA GLU A 3 -37.72 17.76 -27.71
C GLU A 3 -38.75 16.89 -26.98
N ALA A 4 -38.30 15.98 -26.10
CA ALA A 4 -39.16 15.13 -25.28
C ALA A 4 -39.72 15.81 -24.00
N LEU A 5 -39.25 17.00 -23.62
CA LEU A 5 -39.68 17.75 -22.43
C LEU A 5 -40.86 18.70 -22.73
N ASP A 6 -41.88 18.16 -23.39
CA ASP A 6 -43.07 18.90 -23.83
C ASP A 6 -44.07 19.20 -22.69
N ALA A 7 -45.14 19.94 -23.00
CA ALA A 7 -46.20 20.21 -22.02
C ALA A 7 -46.85 18.92 -21.48
N GLY A 8 -46.92 17.88 -22.32
CA GLY A 8 -47.42 16.56 -21.93
C GLY A 8 -46.54 15.88 -20.88
N TYR A 9 -45.21 16.01 -20.98
CA TYR A 9 -44.25 15.52 -20.01
C TYR A 9 -44.48 16.18 -18.66
N TRP A 10 -44.57 17.51 -18.61
CA TRP A 10 -44.79 18.22 -17.34
C TRP A 10 -46.12 17.86 -16.68
N TYR A 11 -47.18 17.69 -17.49
CA TYR A 11 -48.46 17.18 -16.97
C TYR A 11 -48.32 15.76 -16.40
N ARG A 12 -47.64 14.86 -17.10
CA ARG A 12 -47.39 13.49 -16.62
C ARG A 12 -46.53 13.49 -15.35
N ASN A 13 -45.48 14.31 -15.29
CA ASN A 13 -44.58 14.44 -14.14
C ASN A 13 -45.33 14.88 -12.88
N LEU A 14 -46.28 15.82 -13.03
CA LEU A 14 -47.09 16.28 -11.90
C LEU A 14 -48.21 15.29 -11.53
N ARG A 15 -48.76 14.55 -12.50
CA ARG A 15 -49.98 13.75 -12.31
C ARG A 15 -49.75 12.27 -12.05
N ARG A 16 -48.64 11.70 -12.53
CA ARG A 16 -48.30 10.28 -12.40
C ARG A 16 -47.30 10.06 -11.26
N THR A 17 -47.19 8.81 -10.81
CA THR A 17 -46.19 8.40 -9.82
C THR A 17 -44.78 8.70 -10.32
N VAL A 18 -43.95 9.29 -9.45
CA VAL A 18 -42.52 9.49 -9.71
C VAL A 18 -41.80 8.16 -9.57
N GLY A 19 -41.30 7.61 -10.68
CA GLY A 19 -40.55 6.35 -10.72
C GLY A 19 -39.10 6.50 -10.28
N PHE A 20 -38.84 7.08 -9.10
CA PHE A 20 -37.49 7.41 -8.66
C PHE A 20 -36.59 6.18 -8.48
N HIS A 21 -37.09 5.13 -7.81
CA HIS A 21 -36.35 3.89 -7.59
C HIS A 21 -35.89 3.24 -8.90
N ALA A 22 -36.81 3.06 -9.86
CA ALA A 22 -36.48 2.50 -11.17
C ALA A 22 -35.47 3.36 -11.95
N ALA A 23 -35.46 4.68 -11.73
CA ALA A 23 -34.46 5.56 -12.33
C ALA A 23 -33.09 5.39 -11.69
N VAL A 24 -33.00 5.26 -10.36
CA VAL A 24 -31.72 5.01 -9.66
C VAL A 24 -31.19 3.63 -10.02
N GLU A 25 -32.04 2.60 -10.05
CA GLU A 25 -31.68 1.24 -10.46
C GLU A 25 -31.10 1.23 -11.87
N ALA A 26 -31.77 1.86 -12.84
CA ALA A 26 -31.27 1.97 -14.21
C ALA A 26 -29.93 2.72 -14.32
N LEU A 27 -29.69 3.72 -13.46
CA LEU A 27 -28.40 4.42 -13.40
C LEU A 27 -27.30 3.55 -12.79
N ALA A 28 -27.60 2.80 -11.73
CA ALA A 28 -26.66 1.85 -11.13
C ALA A 28 -26.29 0.74 -12.12
N GLU A 29 -27.26 0.18 -12.85
CA GLU A 29 -27.04 -0.80 -13.93
C GLU A 29 -26.16 -0.23 -15.05
N ALA A 30 -26.25 1.08 -15.31
CA ALA A 30 -25.40 1.79 -16.26
C ALA A 30 -24.02 2.19 -15.69
N SER A 31 -23.64 1.64 -14.52
CA SER A 31 -22.35 1.87 -13.85
C SER A 31 -22.12 3.31 -13.38
N TYR A 32 -23.18 4.05 -13.05
CA TYR A 32 -23.03 5.29 -12.30
C TYR A 32 -22.86 4.98 -10.81
N GLU A 33 -21.71 5.36 -10.25
CA GLU A 33 -21.31 5.01 -8.88
C GLU A 33 -21.34 6.22 -7.92
N ALA A 34 -21.63 7.42 -8.42
CA ALA A 34 -21.67 8.64 -7.62
C ALA A 34 -22.95 9.44 -7.88
N PHE A 35 -23.66 9.79 -6.81
CA PHE A 35 -24.91 10.55 -6.85
C PHE A 35 -24.80 11.79 -5.97
N VAL A 36 -25.15 12.94 -6.55
CA VAL A 36 -25.19 14.22 -5.85
C VAL A 36 -26.62 14.74 -5.82
N GLU A 37 -27.20 14.84 -4.62
CA GLU A 37 -28.51 15.46 -4.44
C GLU A 37 -28.36 16.99 -4.41
N VAL A 38 -28.86 17.65 -5.46
CA VAL A 38 -28.86 19.11 -5.54
C VAL A 38 -30.08 19.66 -4.82
N SER A 39 -29.93 19.95 -3.53
CA SER A 39 -31.01 20.46 -2.68
C SER A 39 -30.47 21.30 -1.50
N PRO A 40 -31.33 22.12 -0.86
CA PRO A 40 -30.98 22.81 0.39
C PRO A 40 -30.78 21.85 1.58
N HIS A 41 -31.22 20.60 1.46
CA HIS A 41 -31.08 19.57 2.48
C HIS A 41 -31.33 18.19 1.88
N PRO A 42 -30.41 17.22 2.01
CA PRO A 42 -30.57 15.90 1.43
C PRO A 42 -31.73 15.14 2.05
N VAL A 43 -32.65 14.66 1.22
CA VAL A 43 -33.78 13.81 1.63
C VAL A 43 -33.90 12.52 0.82
N LEU A 44 -33.19 12.43 -0.31
CA LEU A 44 -33.20 11.28 -1.21
C LEU A 44 -32.01 10.34 -0.97
N ALA A 45 -30.97 10.81 -0.26
CA ALA A 45 -29.73 10.07 -0.07
C ALA A 45 -29.94 8.63 0.41
N MET A 46 -30.78 8.42 1.42
CA MET A 46 -31.08 7.09 1.96
C MET A 46 -31.74 6.18 0.91
N SER A 47 -32.71 6.70 0.15
CA SER A 47 -33.38 5.91 -0.90
C SER A 47 -32.46 5.54 -2.06
N ILE A 48 -31.47 6.39 -2.36
CA ILE A 48 -30.43 6.09 -3.34
C ILE A 48 -29.53 4.98 -2.80
N GLN A 49 -29.05 5.10 -1.55
CA GLN A 49 -28.20 4.08 -0.90
C GLN A 49 -28.90 2.72 -0.78
N ASP A 50 -30.19 2.70 -0.45
CA ASP A 50 -30.98 1.45 -0.40
C ASP A 50 -31.12 0.79 -1.78
N THR A 51 -31.01 1.56 -2.88
CA THR A 51 -31.13 1.05 -4.25
C THR A 51 -29.75 0.71 -4.85
N ALA A 52 -28.71 1.45 -4.49
CA ALA A 52 -27.35 1.33 -4.99
C ALA A 52 -26.37 1.33 -3.80
N GLU A 53 -26.21 0.15 -3.20
CA GLU A 53 -25.50 -0.03 -1.90
C GLU A 53 -24.04 0.44 -1.94
N ASP A 54 -23.36 0.21 -3.07
CA ASP A 54 -21.94 0.57 -3.26
C ASP A 54 -21.72 2.00 -3.77
N ALA A 55 -22.80 2.76 -4.02
CA ALA A 55 -22.67 4.09 -4.60
C ALA A 55 -22.30 5.15 -3.56
N VAL A 56 -21.45 6.09 -3.96
CA VAL A 56 -21.15 7.30 -3.21
C VAL A 56 -22.31 8.27 -3.33
N VAL A 57 -22.94 8.62 -2.22
CA VAL A 57 -24.11 9.55 -2.21
C VAL A 57 -23.83 10.72 -1.29
N THR A 58 -23.89 11.95 -1.82
CA THR A 58 -23.79 13.18 -1.02
C THR A 58 -24.87 14.19 -1.39
N GLY A 59 -25.13 15.15 -0.49
CA GLY A 59 -25.98 16.30 -0.77
C GLY A 59 -25.15 17.56 -1.05
N SER A 60 -25.67 18.46 -1.88
CA SER A 60 -25.00 19.72 -2.19
C SER A 60 -24.96 20.69 -1.00
N LEU A 61 -26.03 20.74 -0.20
CA LEU A 61 -26.18 21.63 0.96
C LEU A 61 -26.93 20.92 2.08
N ARG A 62 -26.93 21.50 3.28
CA ARG A 62 -27.66 20.96 4.44
C ARG A 62 -28.50 22.05 5.09
N ARG A 63 -29.61 21.64 5.72
CA ARG A 63 -30.46 22.54 6.51
C ARG A 63 -29.62 23.21 7.59
N ASP A 64 -29.75 24.52 7.70
CA ASP A 64 -29.04 25.37 8.66
C ASP A 64 -27.50 25.36 8.51
N ASP A 65 -27.00 24.80 7.40
CA ASP A 65 -25.58 24.68 7.06
C ASP A 65 -25.46 24.81 5.53
N GLY A 66 -25.69 26.03 5.04
CA GLY A 66 -25.65 26.38 3.62
C GLY A 66 -24.43 27.22 3.25
N GLY A 67 -24.28 27.51 1.96
CA GLY A 67 -23.21 28.36 1.44
C GLY A 67 -22.01 27.58 0.88
N LEU A 68 -20.96 28.31 0.54
CA LEU A 68 -19.79 27.77 -0.15
C LEU A 68 -19.00 26.79 0.71
N ASP A 69 -18.89 27.02 2.02
CA ASP A 69 -18.14 26.13 2.92
C ASP A 69 -18.76 24.72 2.96
N ARG A 70 -20.09 24.63 3.05
CA ARG A 70 -20.80 23.35 2.96
C ARG A 70 -20.64 22.72 1.60
N PHE A 71 -20.81 23.50 0.53
CA PHE A 71 -20.68 23.00 -0.83
C PHE A 71 -19.27 22.43 -1.11
N LEU A 72 -18.21 23.16 -0.72
CA LEU A 72 -16.82 22.71 -0.82
C LEU A 72 -16.54 21.48 0.06
N SER A 73 -17.17 21.41 1.24
CA SER A 73 -17.07 20.23 2.11
C SER A 73 -17.71 19.00 1.44
N SER A 74 -18.85 19.16 0.76
CA SER A 74 -19.48 18.07 -0.01
C SER A 74 -18.64 17.64 -1.22
N LEU A 75 -17.96 18.58 -1.90
CA LEU A 75 -16.95 18.24 -2.91
C LEU A 75 -15.76 17.48 -2.31
N GLY A 76 -15.32 17.86 -1.12
CA GLY A 76 -14.27 17.16 -0.38
C GLY A 76 -14.67 15.73 -0.02
N GLU A 77 -15.92 15.51 0.38
CA GLU A 77 -16.45 14.16 0.63
C GLU A 77 -16.37 13.30 -0.65
N LEU A 78 -16.84 13.81 -1.80
CA LEU A 78 -16.74 13.12 -3.09
C LEU A 78 -15.28 12.76 -3.42
N TRP A 79 -14.36 13.71 -3.25
CA TRP A 79 -12.93 13.51 -3.52
C TRP A 79 -12.31 12.42 -2.64
N VAL A 80 -12.61 12.41 -1.34
CA VAL A 80 -12.11 11.37 -0.41
C VAL A 80 -12.65 9.99 -0.78
N HIS A 81 -13.85 9.94 -1.37
CA HIS A 81 -14.46 8.72 -1.89
C HIS A 81 -14.01 8.34 -3.32
N GLY A 82 -13.02 9.05 -3.89
CA GLY A 82 -12.40 8.70 -5.16
C GLY A 82 -13.09 9.27 -6.40
N VAL A 83 -14.09 10.14 -6.23
CA VAL A 83 -14.69 10.87 -7.35
C VAL A 83 -13.73 11.96 -7.80
N ASP A 84 -13.47 12.02 -9.10
CA ASP A 84 -12.60 13.05 -9.67
C ASP A 84 -13.27 14.43 -9.57
N VAL A 85 -12.56 15.38 -8.96
CA VAL A 85 -13.01 16.76 -8.77
C VAL A 85 -12.01 17.69 -9.43
N ASP A 86 -12.50 18.51 -10.36
CA ASP A 86 -11.68 19.56 -10.97
C ASP A 86 -11.50 20.73 -9.99
N TRP A 87 -10.48 20.60 -9.13
CA TRP A 87 -10.10 21.66 -8.19
C TRP A 87 -9.64 22.94 -8.89
N ALA A 88 -9.10 22.87 -10.10
CA ALA A 88 -8.71 24.05 -10.85
C ALA A 88 -9.94 24.88 -11.24
N GLN A 89 -11.01 24.22 -11.67
CA GLN A 89 -12.30 24.87 -11.90
C GLN A 89 -12.91 25.40 -10.60
N ALA A 90 -12.87 24.63 -9.51
CA ALA A 90 -13.42 25.05 -8.21
C ALA A 90 -12.76 26.34 -7.67
N PHE A 91 -11.46 26.54 -7.94
CA PHE A 91 -10.72 27.74 -7.54
C PHE A 91 -10.62 28.83 -8.62
N ALA A 92 -11.21 28.63 -9.80
CA ALA A 92 -11.13 29.60 -10.89
C ALA A 92 -11.72 30.98 -10.48
N GLY A 93 -10.98 32.06 -10.70
CA GLY A 93 -11.41 33.42 -10.38
C GLY A 93 -11.36 33.80 -8.90
N THR A 94 -10.94 32.90 -8.01
CA THR A 94 -10.81 33.17 -6.56
C THR A 94 -9.50 33.86 -6.16
N GLY A 95 -8.48 33.82 -7.03
CA GLY A 95 -7.13 34.29 -6.71
C GLY A 95 -6.28 33.28 -5.92
N ALA A 96 -6.77 32.05 -5.74
CA ALA A 96 -5.99 30.96 -5.17
C ALA A 96 -4.70 30.70 -5.97
N HIS A 97 -3.62 30.38 -5.26
CA HIS A 97 -2.32 30.06 -5.83
C HIS A 97 -1.69 28.92 -5.04
N HIS A 98 -0.76 28.22 -5.69
CA HIS A 98 -0.04 27.13 -5.03
C HIS A 98 0.90 27.70 -3.97
N VAL A 99 0.94 27.03 -2.82
CA VAL A 99 1.83 27.34 -1.71
C VAL A 99 2.66 26.11 -1.38
N ASP A 100 3.88 26.32 -0.90
CA ASP A 100 4.73 25.23 -0.44
C ASP A 100 4.15 24.66 0.85
N LEU A 101 3.87 23.35 0.84
CA LEU A 101 3.42 22.61 2.01
C LEU A 101 4.56 21.71 2.52
N PRO A 102 4.54 21.33 3.81
CA PRO A 102 5.41 20.28 4.31
C PRO A 102 5.32 19.05 3.41
N THR A 103 6.48 18.45 3.12
CA THR A 103 6.52 17.22 2.34
C THR A 103 5.77 16.10 3.07
N TYR A 104 5.33 15.08 2.32
CA TYR A 104 4.65 13.91 2.88
C TYR A 104 5.37 13.38 4.12
N ALA A 105 4.61 13.16 5.20
CA ALA A 105 5.13 12.65 6.46
C ALA A 105 5.41 11.15 6.35
N PHE A 106 6.50 10.80 5.66
CA PHE A 106 6.91 9.40 5.50
C PHE A 106 7.08 8.73 6.86
N GLN A 107 6.49 7.53 7.01
CA GLN A 107 6.74 6.67 8.15
C GLN A 107 8.10 5.98 7.95
N HIS A 108 9.17 6.66 8.39
CA HIS A 108 10.52 6.16 8.22
C HIS A 108 10.73 4.84 8.94
N ARG A 109 11.20 3.85 8.19
CA ARG A 109 11.71 2.58 8.71
C ARG A 109 13.13 2.39 8.18
N HIS A 110 14.01 1.92 9.04
CA HIS A 110 15.38 1.62 8.67
C HIS A 110 15.41 0.30 7.89
N TYR A 111 15.56 0.40 6.58
CA TYR A 111 15.73 -0.76 5.69
C TYR A 111 17.19 -0.84 5.27
N TRP A 112 17.98 -1.57 6.05
CA TRP A 112 19.40 -1.79 5.78
C TRP A 112 19.70 -3.29 5.78
N LEU A 113 20.69 -3.69 5.00
CA LEU A 113 21.18 -5.06 4.99
C LEU A 113 22.16 -5.21 6.16
N ASP A 114 21.71 -5.81 7.24
CA ASP A 114 22.63 -6.29 8.28
C ASP A 114 23.37 -7.49 7.71
N ALA A 115 24.69 -7.35 7.51
CA ALA A 115 25.51 -8.46 7.06
C ALA A 115 25.39 -9.58 8.10
N PRO A 116 24.94 -10.79 7.72
CA PRO A 116 24.81 -11.87 8.69
C PRO A 116 26.19 -12.18 9.25
N ALA A 117 26.33 -12.06 10.57
CA ALA A 117 27.41 -12.76 11.26
C ALA A 117 27.28 -14.25 10.90
N PRO A 118 28.37 -14.97 10.56
CA PRO A 118 28.30 -16.37 10.19
C PRO A 118 27.63 -17.15 11.33
N SER A 119 26.37 -17.52 11.13
CA SER A 119 25.60 -18.24 12.15
C SER A 119 25.94 -19.71 12.06
N VAL A 120 26.18 -20.32 13.21
CA VAL A 120 26.40 -21.77 13.37
C VAL A 120 25.07 -22.56 13.19
N ALA A 121 23.99 -21.89 12.75
CA ALA A 121 22.61 -22.41 12.78
C ALA A 121 22.34 -23.49 11.73
N ALA A 122 23.06 -23.49 10.60
CA ALA A 122 22.81 -24.46 9.51
C ALA A 122 23.07 -25.92 9.91
N VAL A 123 23.81 -26.19 10.99
CA VAL A 123 24.07 -27.54 11.51
C VAL A 123 23.08 -27.94 12.61
N ALA A 124 22.44 -26.96 13.27
CA ALA A 124 21.42 -27.22 14.30
C ALA A 124 20.06 -27.60 13.69
N ASP A 125 19.71 -27.04 12.53
CA ASP A 125 18.41 -27.27 11.87
C ASP A 125 18.17 -28.75 11.47
N SER A 126 19.22 -29.52 11.16
CA SER A 126 19.04 -30.92 10.73
C SER A 126 18.74 -31.87 11.88
N ALA A 127 19.45 -31.73 13.02
CA ALA A 127 19.22 -32.56 14.20
C ALA A 127 17.86 -32.23 14.85
N ASP A 128 17.48 -30.94 14.88
CA ASP A 128 16.15 -30.52 15.31
C ASP A 128 15.05 -31.06 14.39
N ALA A 129 15.28 -31.12 13.08
CA ALA A 129 14.30 -31.66 12.13
C ALA A 129 14.04 -33.15 12.33
N GLU A 130 15.09 -33.95 12.57
CA GLU A 130 14.97 -35.40 12.82
C GLU A 130 14.22 -35.68 14.12
N PHE A 131 14.54 -34.96 15.20
CA PHE A 131 13.84 -35.05 16.47
C PHE A 131 12.34 -34.74 16.34
N TRP A 132 12.00 -33.60 15.70
CA TRP A 132 10.59 -33.21 15.54
C TRP A 132 9.81 -34.14 14.61
N ALA A 133 10.47 -34.75 13.62
CA ALA A 133 9.84 -35.77 12.78
C ALA A 133 9.41 -36.99 13.60
N ALA A 134 10.29 -37.49 14.49
CA ALA A 134 9.98 -38.62 15.38
C ALA A 134 8.85 -38.30 16.37
N VAL A 135 8.82 -37.08 16.92
CA VAL A 135 7.73 -36.62 17.79
C VAL A 135 6.40 -36.53 17.04
N GLU A 136 6.39 -36.03 15.80
CA GLU A 136 5.16 -35.88 15.00
C GLU A 136 4.58 -37.21 14.49
N SER A 137 5.46 -38.20 14.24
CA SER A 137 5.06 -39.57 13.89
C SER A 137 4.70 -40.42 15.11
N GLU A 138 4.79 -39.86 16.32
CA GLU A 138 4.57 -40.57 17.59
C GLU A 138 5.47 -41.82 17.72
N ASP A 139 6.67 -41.75 17.15
CA ASP A 139 7.65 -42.85 17.19
C ASP A 139 8.42 -42.81 18.51
N PHE A 140 7.91 -43.55 19.48
CA PHE A 140 8.41 -43.60 20.85
C PHE A 140 9.89 -44.01 20.93
N SER A 141 10.27 -45.06 20.19
CA SER A 141 11.63 -45.61 20.22
C SER A 141 12.64 -44.64 19.60
N SER A 142 12.27 -44.01 18.48
CA SER A 142 13.15 -43.03 17.82
C SER A 142 13.37 -41.77 18.65
N VAL A 143 12.35 -41.29 19.38
CA VAL A 143 12.51 -40.14 20.29
C VAL A 143 13.40 -40.50 21.48
N LEU A 144 13.22 -41.68 22.08
CA LEU A 144 14.04 -42.12 23.20
C LEU A 144 15.51 -42.35 22.80
N ASP A 145 15.76 -42.90 21.63
CA ASP A 145 17.11 -43.06 21.09
C ASP A 145 17.79 -41.69 20.85
N THR A 146 17.04 -40.74 20.26
CA THR A 146 17.52 -39.37 20.03
C THR A 146 17.84 -38.63 21.34
N LEU A 147 17.01 -38.82 22.36
CA LEU A 147 17.21 -38.21 23.70
C LEU A 147 18.17 -39.01 24.58
N GLN A 148 18.60 -40.20 24.15
CA GLN A 148 19.42 -41.16 24.90
C GLN A 148 18.82 -41.52 26.28
N VAL A 149 17.50 -41.75 26.32
CA VAL A 149 16.75 -42.07 27.54
C VAL A 149 16.26 -43.52 27.50
N SER A 150 16.28 -44.20 28.66
CA SER A 150 15.79 -45.58 28.80
C SER A 150 14.27 -45.69 28.64
N GLU A 151 13.79 -46.78 28.03
CA GLU A 151 12.35 -47.05 27.75
C GLU A 151 11.46 -47.11 29.01
N ASP A 152 12.04 -47.26 30.20
CA ASP A 152 11.32 -47.37 31.47
C ASP A 152 10.76 -46.04 32.01
N GLN A 153 11.01 -44.90 31.34
CA GLN A 153 10.48 -43.60 31.75
C GLN A 153 9.10 -43.30 31.12
N PRO A 154 8.14 -42.71 31.87
CA PRO A 154 6.76 -42.54 31.43
C PRO A 154 6.60 -41.32 30.48
N PHE A 155 7.21 -41.37 29.30
CA PHE A 155 7.08 -40.33 28.26
C PHE A 155 5.89 -40.54 27.32
N GLY A 156 5.26 -41.72 27.35
CA GLY A 156 4.19 -42.10 26.42
C GLY A 156 2.99 -41.14 26.44
N ASP A 157 2.70 -40.55 27.60
CA ASP A 157 1.56 -39.64 27.77
C ASP A 157 1.85 -38.21 27.28
N VAL A 158 3.13 -37.82 27.18
CA VAL A 158 3.54 -36.45 26.84
C VAL A 158 3.73 -36.26 25.34
N LEU A 159 4.12 -37.32 24.62
CA LEU A 159 4.41 -37.23 23.17
C LEU A 159 3.22 -36.85 22.30
N PRO A 160 2.01 -37.42 22.48
CA PRO A 160 0.83 -36.96 21.75
C PRO A 160 0.53 -35.48 22.01
N THR A 161 0.80 -35.00 23.22
CA THR A 161 0.64 -33.58 23.59
C THR A 161 1.64 -32.68 22.85
N LEU A 162 2.91 -33.10 22.78
CA LEU A 162 3.96 -32.37 22.04
C LEU A 162 3.70 -32.39 20.52
N ALA A 163 3.26 -33.52 19.97
CA ALA A 163 2.88 -33.65 18.57
C ALA A 163 1.69 -32.73 18.21
N ALA A 164 0.65 -32.70 19.05
CA ALA A 164 -0.50 -31.81 18.87
C ALA A 164 -0.12 -30.33 18.98
N TRP A 165 0.73 -29.98 19.94
CA TRP A 165 1.27 -28.63 20.10
C TRP A 165 2.07 -28.18 18.87
N ARG A 166 2.97 -29.03 18.35
CA ARG A 166 3.77 -28.74 17.15
C ARG A 166 2.91 -28.58 15.90
N LYS A 167 1.90 -29.44 15.70
CA LYS A 167 0.90 -29.31 14.62
C LYS A 167 0.13 -27.99 14.69
N THR A 168 -0.18 -27.52 15.90
CA THR A 168 -0.87 -26.24 16.12
C THR A 168 0.01 -25.05 15.75
N LEU A 169 1.29 -25.05 16.16
CA LEU A 169 2.24 -24.00 15.79
C LEU A 169 2.46 -23.91 14.28
N ARG A 170 2.61 -25.04 13.59
CA ARG A 170 2.77 -25.05 12.12
C ARG A 170 1.52 -24.52 11.40
N ARG A 171 0.33 -24.83 11.90
CA ARG A 171 -0.92 -24.30 11.35
C ARG A 171 -0.99 -22.79 11.52
N GLN A 172 -0.59 -22.25 12.67
CA GLN A 172 -0.52 -20.81 12.91
C GLN A 172 0.50 -20.13 11.99
N ALA A 173 1.70 -20.69 11.86
CA ALA A 173 2.73 -20.17 10.96
C ALA A 173 2.28 -20.18 9.48
N ALA A 174 1.56 -21.21 9.03
CA ALA A 174 0.99 -21.25 7.68
C ALA A 174 -0.07 -20.16 7.45
N PHE A 175 -0.91 -19.89 8.47
CA PHE A 175 -1.85 -18.77 8.40
C PHE A 175 -1.15 -17.41 8.39
N ASP A 176 -0.04 -17.27 9.13
CA ASP A 176 0.77 -16.05 9.10
C ASP A 176 1.49 -15.86 7.76
N ASP A 177 1.92 -16.94 7.10
CA ASP A 177 2.50 -16.90 5.75
C ASP A 177 1.48 -16.52 4.66
N TRP A 178 0.20 -16.85 4.87
CA TRP A 178 -0.88 -16.42 3.97
C TRP A 178 -1.30 -14.96 4.17
N ARG A 179 -0.85 -14.31 5.26
CA ARG A 179 -1.08 -12.88 5.44
C ARG A 179 -0.12 -12.10 4.55
N TYR A 180 -0.57 -10.94 4.08
CA TYR A 180 0.27 -10.05 3.31
C TYR A 180 1.48 -9.62 4.16
N GLY A 181 2.64 -10.16 3.82
CA GLY A 181 3.92 -9.91 4.48
C GLY A 181 4.95 -9.43 3.47
N VAL A 182 5.77 -8.46 3.89
CA VAL A 182 6.92 -8.04 3.10
C VAL A 182 8.07 -9.00 3.41
N SER A 183 8.41 -9.87 2.45
CA SER A 183 9.57 -10.75 2.54
C SER A 183 10.67 -10.29 1.58
N TRP A 184 11.92 -10.34 2.07
CA TRP A 184 13.09 -10.04 1.25
C TRP A 184 13.58 -11.33 0.60
N ARG A 185 13.55 -11.38 -0.74
CA ARG A 185 14.17 -12.47 -1.51
C ARG A 185 15.60 -12.08 -1.86
N PRO A 186 16.61 -12.88 -1.49
CA PRO A 186 17.98 -12.64 -1.92
C PRO A 186 18.03 -12.68 -3.45
N VAL A 187 18.43 -11.59 -4.07
CA VAL A 187 18.70 -11.55 -5.50
C VAL A 187 20.19 -11.80 -5.68
N THR A 188 20.53 -12.92 -6.32
CA THR A 188 21.90 -13.20 -6.72
C THR A 188 22.29 -12.22 -7.83
N VAL A 189 23.06 -11.20 -7.49
CA VAL A 189 23.56 -10.22 -8.47
C VAL A 189 24.54 -10.93 -9.39
N ARG A 190 24.22 -11.04 -10.68
CA ARG A 190 25.14 -11.63 -11.66
C ARG A 190 26.40 -10.74 -11.78
N PRO A 191 27.60 -11.31 -11.64
CA PRO A 191 28.85 -10.54 -11.69
C PRO A 191 29.19 -10.02 -13.08
N ASP A 192 28.54 -10.55 -14.13
CA ASP A 192 28.96 -10.36 -15.52
C ASP A 192 28.36 -9.12 -16.21
N VAL A 193 27.67 -8.26 -15.47
CA VAL A 193 27.06 -7.05 -16.04
C VAL A 193 28.14 -5.99 -16.28
N VAL A 194 28.47 -5.79 -17.54
CA VAL A 194 29.31 -4.66 -17.98
C VAL A 194 28.44 -3.41 -18.09
N LEU A 195 28.74 -2.41 -17.26
CA LEU A 195 28.13 -1.09 -17.34
C LEU A 195 28.82 -0.29 -18.45
N SER A 196 28.06 0.48 -19.22
CA SER A 196 28.59 1.34 -20.29
C SER A 196 28.14 2.79 -20.10
N GLY A 197 28.92 3.71 -20.66
CA GLY A 197 28.62 5.15 -20.65
C GLY A 197 29.17 5.90 -19.43
N ALA A 198 28.84 7.20 -19.40
CA ALA A 198 29.17 8.09 -18.28
C ALA A 198 28.05 8.07 -17.25
N TRP A 199 28.39 7.76 -16.00
CA TRP A 199 27.49 7.65 -14.87
C TRP A 199 27.75 8.80 -13.91
N LEU A 200 26.68 9.41 -13.42
CA LEU A 200 26.77 10.56 -12.54
C LEU A 200 26.36 10.13 -11.14
N VAL A 201 27.26 10.28 -10.17
CA VAL A 201 27.04 9.89 -8.77
C VAL A 201 26.91 11.16 -7.95
N ALA A 202 25.69 11.47 -7.54
CA ALA A 202 25.40 12.61 -6.68
C ALA A 202 25.76 12.29 -5.23
N VAL A 203 26.70 13.03 -4.66
CA VAL A 203 27.21 12.80 -3.30
C VAL A 203 27.00 14.07 -2.48
N PRO A 204 26.45 13.98 -1.26
CA PRO A 204 26.43 15.12 -0.34
C PRO A 204 27.84 15.70 -0.19
N ALA A 205 28.01 17.01 -0.33
CA ALA A 205 29.34 17.64 -0.40
C ALA A 205 30.24 17.32 0.80
N GLY A 206 29.65 17.02 1.98
CA GLY A 206 30.38 16.63 3.18
C GLY A 206 30.87 15.17 3.23
N LEU A 207 30.50 14.34 2.26
CA LEU A 207 30.82 12.90 2.22
C LEU A 207 31.68 12.49 1.02
N LEU A 208 32.29 13.46 0.31
CA LEU A 208 33.10 13.16 -0.88
C LEU A 208 34.30 12.25 -0.59
N GLU A 209 34.84 12.31 0.62
CA GLU A 209 35.98 11.51 1.07
C GLU A 209 35.56 10.27 1.89
N ASP A 210 34.26 9.97 1.96
CA ASP A 210 33.76 8.83 2.70
C ASP A 210 34.21 7.50 2.04
N GLU A 211 34.61 6.53 2.87
CA GLU A 211 35.07 5.22 2.42
C GLU A 211 34.01 4.49 1.59
N TRP A 212 32.73 4.66 1.93
CA TRP A 212 31.61 4.06 1.19
C TRP A 212 31.42 4.69 -0.18
N VAL A 213 31.57 6.00 -0.29
CA VAL A 213 31.50 6.69 -1.58
C VAL A 213 32.62 6.18 -2.49
N SER A 214 33.83 6.06 -1.94
CA SER A 214 34.98 5.53 -2.67
C SER A 214 34.75 4.07 -3.11
N ALA A 215 34.22 3.22 -2.23
CA ALA A 215 33.94 1.81 -2.53
C ALA A 215 32.86 1.65 -3.62
N VAL A 216 31.80 2.46 -3.58
CA VAL A 216 30.73 2.45 -4.59
C VAL A 216 31.25 2.91 -5.95
N VAL A 217 32.01 4.00 -5.99
CA VAL A 217 32.62 4.52 -7.23
C VAL A 217 33.54 3.46 -7.84
N ALA A 218 34.45 2.89 -7.04
CA ALA A 218 35.35 1.84 -7.49
C ALA A 218 34.61 0.60 -7.99
N GLY A 219 33.50 0.21 -7.34
CA GLY A 219 32.67 -0.91 -7.78
C GLY A 219 31.97 -0.67 -9.11
N ILE A 220 31.52 0.56 -9.37
CA ILE A 220 30.90 0.95 -10.65
C ILE A 220 31.95 1.00 -11.77
N GLU A 221 33.12 1.59 -11.50
CA GLU A 221 34.22 1.68 -12.46
C GLU A 221 34.81 0.30 -12.80
N ALA A 222 34.92 -0.59 -11.81
CA ALA A 222 35.35 -1.98 -12.00
C ALA A 222 34.44 -2.76 -12.96
N ARG A 223 33.19 -2.29 -13.16
CA ARG A 223 32.24 -2.86 -14.13
C ARG A 223 32.20 -2.13 -15.47
N GLY A 224 33.09 -1.17 -15.73
CA GLY A 224 33.30 -0.54 -17.04
C GLY A 224 32.61 0.82 -17.25
N ALA A 225 31.89 1.34 -16.25
CA ALA A 225 31.30 2.67 -16.32
C ALA A 225 32.32 3.78 -16.02
N GLN A 226 32.17 4.95 -16.65
CA GLN A 226 32.94 6.15 -16.31
C GLN A 226 32.18 6.99 -15.29
N VAL A 227 32.66 7.09 -14.06
CA VAL A 227 31.94 7.81 -13.00
C VAL A 227 32.33 9.29 -12.96
N ARG A 228 31.33 10.17 -12.86
CA ARG A 228 31.49 11.59 -12.55
C ARG A 228 30.79 11.89 -11.23
N LEU A 229 31.56 12.33 -10.25
CA LEU A 229 31.01 12.75 -8.97
C LEU A 229 30.38 14.14 -9.09
N LEU A 230 29.18 14.27 -8.53
CA LEU A 230 28.47 15.53 -8.42
C LEU A 230 28.27 15.88 -6.95
N PRO A 231 29.07 16.79 -6.40
CA PRO A 231 28.86 17.31 -5.05
C PRO A 231 27.53 18.04 -4.96
N VAL A 232 26.65 17.62 -4.05
CA VAL A 232 25.37 18.27 -3.77
C VAL A 232 25.46 18.95 -2.42
N GLY A 233 25.35 20.28 -2.42
CA GLY A 233 25.34 21.08 -1.20
C GLY A 233 24.08 20.83 -0.34
N PRO A 234 24.14 21.10 0.97
CA PRO A 234 22.97 21.03 1.82
C PRO A 234 21.91 22.04 1.36
N GLY A 235 20.65 21.61 1.26
CA GLY A 235 19.52 22.48 0.89
C GLY A 235 19.33 22.74 -0.61
N VAL A 236 20.03 22.01 -1.50
CA VAL A 236 19.77 22.07 -2.94
C VAL A 236 18.41 21.43 -3.25
N ASP A 237 17.50 22.22 -3.80
CA ASP A 237 16.20 21.76 -4.27
C ASP A 237 16.30 21.10 -5.67
N ARG A 238 15.17 20.56 -6.16
CA ARG A 238 15.10 19.90 -7.47
C ARG A 238 15.51 20.83 -8.61
N ALA A 239 15.19 22.12 -8.53
CA ALA A 239 15.50 23.09 -9.56
C ALA A 239 17.01 23.40 -9.61
N GLY A 240 17.64 23.55 -8.44
CA GLY A 240 19.07 23.71 -8.29
C GLY A 240 19.84 22.50 -8.83
N LEU A 241 19.38 21.28 -8.50
CA LEU A 241 20.01 20.06 -8.99
C LEU A 241 19.87 19.90 -10.52
N ALA A 242 18.71 20.26 -11.07
CA ALA A 242 18.49 20.29 -12.52
C ALA A 242 19.35 21.35 -13.24
N GLY A 243 19.63 22.50 -12.59
CA GLY A 243 20.54 23.51 -13.10
C GLY A 243 21.98 22.99 -13.20
N VAL A 244 22.43 22.28 -12.17
CA VAL A 244 23.78 21.68 -12.12
C VAL A 244 23.96 20.59 -13.18
N LEU A 245 22.90 19.84 -13.51
CA LEU A 245 22.93 18.79 -14.54
C LEU A 245 22.85 19.31 -15.99
N ARG A 246 22.44 20.58 -16.19
CA ARG A 246 22.32 21.19 -17.53
C ARG A 246 23.58 21.91 -17.99
N GLY A 247 24.54 22.17 -17.10
CA GLY A 247 25.85 22.75 -17.41
C GLY A 247 26.89 21.67 -17.70
#